data_AF-A0A496DQ68-F1
#
_entry.id   AF-A0A496DQ68-F1
#
_cell.length_a   1.000
_cell.length_b   1.000
_cell.length_c   1.000
_cell.angle_alpha   90.00
_cell.angle_beta   90.00
_cell.angle_gamma   90.00
#
_symmetry.space_group_name_H-M   'P 1'
#
loop_
_entity.id
_entity.type
_entity.pdbx_description
1 polymer ?
#
loop_
_entity_poly.entity_id
_entity_poly.type
_entity_poly.pdbx_seq_one_letter_code
_entity_poly.pdbx_strand_id
1 'polypeptide(L)'
;MEHINGQNNELTLIFPHGRVNCISAPNERFAKVVNRANITIAGNNNQVSMCFESEDKAEELLLSDGFLLIVKGDNNIVNVGTIILRYSSILGMTGLKLIIGQLPGLGAGVSRVANNCRVDIGDRVVINGVTLYLQENDSRVSIGDDSQLSWGVDIWCTDAHTITDLEGAPINFAKYIEIGKHVWIGKDAKIGKNVKISDNSIVGWGSVVTKEFNEPNVILAGIPAKIVRRGINWDRRCIDKYLKG
;
A
#
# COMPACT_ATOMS: atom_id res chain seq x y z
N MET A 1 -0.27 -24.51 -1.70
CA MET A 1 0.27 -23.23 -1.20
C MET A 1 0.06 -23.23 0.30
N GLU A 2 1.13 -23.26 1.09
CA GLU A 2 1.03 -23.38 2.56
C GLU A 2 0.47 -22.12 3.25
N HIS A 3 0.49 -20.98 2.55
CA HIS A 3 0.15 -19.66 3.11
C HIS A 3 -1.14 -19.05 2.52
N ILE A 4 -1.91 -19.81 1.74
CA ILE A 4 -3.19 -19.38 1.15
C ILE A 4 -4.27 -20.37 1.56
N ASN A 5 -5.12 -19.95 2.52
CA ASN A 5 -6.03 -20.84 3.23
C ASN A 5 -7.46 -20.25 3.26
N GLY A 6 -8.47 -21.13 3.24
CA GLY A 6 -9.89 -20.76 3.18
C GLY A 6 -10.51 -20.99 1.80
N GLN A 7 -11.73 -20.52 1.59
CA GLN A 7 -12.52 -20.80 0.39
C GLN A 7 -12.60 -19.58 -0.54
N ASN A 8 -12.67 -19.85 -1.85
CA ASN A 8 -12.90 -18.84 -2.91
C ASN A 8 -11.92 -17.66 -2.89
N ASN A 9 -10.68 -17.86 -2.42
CA ASN A 9 -9.65 -16.84 -2.54
C ASN A 9 -9.11 -16.83 -3.99
N GLU A 10 -8.78 -15.64 -4.48
CA GLU A 10 -8.19 -15.41 -5.79
C GLU A 10 -6.88 -14.62 -5.67
N LEU A 11 -5.87 -15.06 -6.40
CA LEU A 11 -4.64 -14.32 -6.65
C LEU A 11 -4.43 -14.33 -8.16
N THR A 12 -4.61 -13.18 -8.80
CA THR A 12 -4.54 -13.04 -10.26
C THR A 12 -3.40 -12.12 -10.65
N LEU A 13 -2.48 -12.64 -11.47
CA LEU A 13 -1.46 -11.83 -12.14
C LEU A 13 -2.00 -11.43 -13.51
N ILE A 14 -1.89 -10.15 -13.85
CA ILE A 14 -2.44 -9.55 -15.08
C ILE A 14 -1.26 -9.04 -15.91
N PHE A 15 -1.22 -9.46 -17.17
CA PHE A 15 -0.19 -9.09 -18.15
C PHE A 15 -0.86 -8.50 -19.40
N PRO A 16 -0.12 -7.81 -20.28
CA PRO A 16 -0.67 -7.27 -21.53
C PRO A 16 -1.36 -8.31 -22.42
N HIS A 17 -0.93 -9.58 -22.33
CA HIS A 17 -1.39 -10.66 -23.21
C HIS A 17 -2.30 -11.69 -22.51
N GLY A 18 -2.63 -11.52 -21.23
CA GLY A 18 -3.45 -12.49 -20.52
C GLY A 18 -3.44 -12.35 -19.01
N ARG A 19 -4.09 -13.30 -18.34
CA ARG A 19 -4.22 -13.35 -16.88
C ARG A 19 -3.88 -14.76 -16.39
N VAL A 20 -3.25 -14.86 -15.22
CA VAL A 20 -2.94 -16.12 -14.56
C VAL A 20 -3.59 -16.12 -13.19
N ASN A 21 -4.51 -17.05 -12.94
CA ASN A 21 -5.02 -17.30 -11.59
C ASN A 21 -4.06 -18.25 -10.88
N CYS A 22 -3.33 -17.74 -9.90
CA CYS A 22 -2.30 -18.46 -9.19
C CYS A 22 -2.82 -19.48 -8.18
N ILE A 23 -4.12 -19.52 -7.87
CA ILE A 23 -4.72 -20.43 -6.89
C ILE A 23 -5.44 -21.58 -7.58
N SER A 24 -6.41 -21.29 -8.44
CA SER A 24 -7.29 -22.30 -9.03
C SER A 24 -6.73 -22.95 -10.29
N ALA A 25 -5.89 -22.23 -11.05
CA ALA A 25 -5.31 -22.72 -12.29
C ALA A 25 -3.89 -22.15 -12.53
N PRO A 26 -2.94 -22.36 -11.60
CA PRO A 26 -1.59 -21.85 -11.77
C PRO A 26 -0.88 -22.61 -12.90
N ASN A 27 -0.14 -21.89 -13.74
CA ASN A 27 0.90 -22.54 -14.53
C ASN A 27 2.05 -22.98 -13.60
N GLU A 28 2.88 -23.92 -14.06
CA GLU A 28 3.93 -24.52 -13.22
C GLU A 28 4.92 -23.46 -12.69
N ARG A 29 5.22 -22.44 -13.49
CA ARG A 29 6.10 -21.33 -13.13
C ARG A 29 5.55 -20.57 -11.92
N PHE A 30 4.34 -20.03 -12.02
CA PHE A 30 3.77 -19.19 -10.96
C PHE A 30 3.32 -19.98 -9.74
N ALA A 31 3.03 -21.28 -9.87
CA ALA A 31 2.89 -22.15 -8.70
C ALA A 31 4.16 -22.14 -7.82
N LYS A 32 5.35 -22.24 -8.43
CA LYS A 32 6.63 -22.21 -7.72
C LYS A 32 6.94 -20.82 -7.15
N VAL A 33 6.67 -19.76 -7.93
CA VAL A 33 6.89 -18.37 -7.50
C VAL A 33 6.03 -18.03 -6.29
N VAL A 34 4.72 -18.28 -6.35
CA VAL A 34 3.78 -17.94 -5.27
C VAL A 34 4.06 -18.74 -4.00
N ASN A 35 4.47 -20.01 -4.12
CA ASN A 35 4.89 -20.80 -2.95
C ASN A 35 6.12 -20.24 -2.22
N ARG A 36 6.97 -19.48 -2.92
CA ARG A 36 8.19 -18.86 -2.36
C ARG A 36 8.01 -17.38 -2.02
N ALA A 37 6.93 -16.76 -2.51
CA ALA A 37 6.64 -15.35 -2.30
C ALA A 37 6.21 -15.11 -0.85
N ASN A 38 6.50 -13.91 -0.35
CA ASN A 38 6.04 -13.44 0.97
C ASN A 38 4.57 -12.99 0.89
N ILE A 39 3.68 -13.91 0.53
CA ILE A 39 2.24 -13.68 0.42
C ILE A 39 1.52 -14.61 1.39
N THR A 40 0.65 -14.04 2.21
CA THR A 40 -0.28 -14.79 3.06
C THR A 40 -1.70 -14.31 2.81
N ILE A 41 -2.61 -15.23 2.51
CA ILE A 41 -4.04 -14.96 2.35
C ILE A 41 -4.79 -15.96 3.23
N ALA A 42 -5.47 -15.48 4.26
CA ALA A 42 -6.19 -16.32 5.21
C ALA A 42 -7.60 -15.78 5.45
N GLY A 43 -8.60 -16.64 5.25
CA GLY A 43 -10.02 -16.30 5.27
C GLY A 43 -10.66 -16.62 3.93
N ASN A 44 -11.84 -16.08 3.64
CA ASN A 44 -12.65 -16.47 2.51
C ASN A 44 -12.95 -15.30 1.58
N ASN A 45 -13.14 -15.62 0.29
CA ASN A 45 -13.54 -14.67 -0.75
C ASN A 45 -12.61 -13.45 -0.90
N ASN A 46 -11.33 -13.58 -0.53
CA ASN A 46 -10.37 -12.51 -0.73
C ASN A 46 -9.88 -12.50 -2.18
N GLN A 47 -9.76 -11.31 -2.77
CA GLN A 47 -9.32 -11.13 -4.15
C GLN A 47 -8.08 -10.27 -4.19
N VAL A 48 -6.99 -10.80 -4.74
CA VAL A 48 -5.75 -10.07 -5.00
C VAL A 48 -5.50 -10.06 -6.49
N SER A 49 -5.35 -8.88 -7.08
CA SER A 49 -5.00 -8.70 -8.48
C SER A 49 -3.77 -7.79 -8.61
N MET A 50 -2.79 -8.21 -9.41
CA MET A 50 -1.54 -7.47 -9.61
C MET A 50 -1.18 -7.38 -11.10
N CYS A 51 -0.93 -6.17 -11.60
CA CYS A 51 -0.57 -5.90 -12.98
C CYS A 51 0.94 -5.83 -13.18
N PHE A 52 1.44 -6.47 -14.23
CA PHE A 52 2.86 -6.48 -14.59
C PHE A 52 3.06 -6.31 -16.08
N GLU A 53 4.20 -5.71 -16.45
CA GLU A 53 4.60 -5.55 -17.85
C GLU A 53 5.02 -6.88 -18.50
N SER A 54 5.58 -7.80 -17.71
CA SER A 54 6.01 -9.12 -18.14
C SER A 54 6.01 -10.12 -16.99
N GLU A 55 6.06 -11.42 -17.32
CA GLU A 55 6.18 -12.48 -16.31
C GLU A 55 7.47 -12.38 -15.50
N ASP A 56 8.58 -11.95 -16.12
CA ASP A 56 9.86 -11.78 -15.43
C ASP A 56 9.78 -10.67 -14.38
N LYS A 57 9.06 -9.58 -14.68
CA LYS A 57 8.80 -8.51 -13.70
C LYS A 57 7.90 -8.96 -12.56
N ALA A 58 6.94 -9.86 -12.83
CA ALA A 58 6.16 -10.47 -11.77
C ALA A 58 7.03 -11.33 -10.85
N GLU A 59 7.88 -12.19 -11.41
CA GLU A 59 8.78 -13.04 -10.64
C GLU A 59 9.80 -12.23 -9.83
N GLU A 60 10.43 -11.21 -10.43
CA GLU A 60 11.36 -10.29 -9.75
C GLU A 60 10.74 -9.65 -8.52
N LEU A 61 9.49 -9.17 -8.65
CA LEU A 61 8.78 -8.52 -7.56
C LEU A 61 8.33 -9.50 -6.48
N LEU A 62 7.70 -10.61 -6.88
CA LEU A 62 7.11 -11.58 -5.96
C LEU A 62 8.16 -12.32 -5.12
N LEU A 63 9.36 -12.50 -5.66
CA LEU A 63 10.48 -13.11 -4.94
C LEU A 63 11.39 -12.10 -4.23
N SER A 64 11.06 -10.80 -4.27
CA SER A 64 11.84 -9.77 -3.58
C SER A 64 11.65 -9.83 -2.06
N ASP A 65 12.76 -9.75 -1.31
CA ASP A 65 12.73 -9.54 0.16
C ASP A 65 12.07 -8.21 0.55
N GLY A 66 11.96 -7.28 -0.40
CA GLY A 66 11.26 -6.01 -0.22
C GLY A 66 9.75 -6.09 -0.45
N PHE A 67 9.17 -7.25 -0.78
CA PHE A 67 7.73 -7.39 -0.97
C PHE A 67 7.13 -8.26 0.13
N LEU A 68 6.05 -7.79 0.75
CA LEU A 68 5.24 -8.53 1.70
C LEU A 68 3.76 -8.17 1.50
N LEU A 69 2.92 -9.19 1.33
CA LEU A 69 1.47 -9.06 1.30
C LEU A 69 0.84 -10.00 2.33
N ILE A 70 0.06 -9.44 3.24
CA ILE A 70 -0.75 -10.20 4.19
C ILE A 70 -2.20 -9.74 4.07
N VAL A 71 -3.09 -10.69 3.83
CA VAL A 71 -4.54 -10.50 3.86
C VAL A 71 -5.12 -11.50 4.84
N LYS A 72 -5.63 -11.01 5.97
CA LYS A 72 -6.27 -11.84 7.00
C LYS A 72 -7.67 -11.31 7.34
N GLY A 73 -8.68 -12.11 6.99
CA GLY A 73 -10.10 -11.78 7.11
C GLY A 73 -10.84 -12.19 5.84
N ASP A 74 -12.08 -11.75 5.70
CA ASP A 74 -12.99 -12.16 4.63
C ASP A 74 -13.35 -11.00 3.70
N ASN A 75 -13.61 -11.34 2.43
CA ASN A 75 -14.11 -10.42 1.40
C ASN A 75 -13.21 -9.19 1.14
N ASN A 76 -11.89 -9.31 1.37
CA ASN A 76 -10.97 -8.21 1.11
C ASN A 76 -10.57 -8.16 -0.37
N ILE A 77 -10.33 -6.95 -0.88
CA ILE A 77 -9.91 -6.71 -2.26
C ILE A 77 -8.59 -5.94 -2.26
N VAL A 78 -7.58 -6.46 -2.94
CA VAL A 78 -6.30 -5.79 -3.16
C VAL A 78 -6.04 -5.73 -4.66
N ASN A 79 -6.01 -4.51 -5.21
CA ASN A 79 -5.65 -4.25 -6.60
C ASN A 79 -4.33 -3.47 -6.63
N VAL A 80 -3.35 -3.99 -7.36
CA VAL A 80 -2.04 -3.35 -7.53
C VAL A 80 -1.78 -3.20 -9.02
N GLY A 81 -1.72 -1.97 -9.50
CA GLY A 81 -1.26 -1.64 -10.84
C GLY A 81 0.23 -1.93 -11.00
N THR A 82 0.81 -1.43 -12.08
CA THR A 82 2.26 -1.54 -12.29
C THR A 82 3.03 -0.74 -11.23
N ILE A 83 3.90 -1.42 -10.46
CA ILE A 83 4.73 -0.76 -9.44
C ILE A 83 6.22 -0.95 -9.72
N ILE A 84 7.00 0.07 -9.38
CA ILE A 84 8.46 0.03 -9.40
C ILE A 84 8.92 -0.09 -7.95
N LEU A 85 9.08 -1.34 -7.52
CA LEU A 85 9.54 -1.66 -6.17
C LEU A 85 11.06 -1.51 -6.09
N ARG A 86 11.55 -0.77 -5.09
CA ARG A 86 12.98 -0.66 -4.81
C ARG A 86 13.28 -1.13 -3.40
N TYR A 87 14.29 -1.99 -3.29
CA TYR A 87 14.78 -2.54 -2.04
C TYR A 87 16.30 -2.34 -1.96
N SER A 88 16.79 -1.89 -0.82
CA SER A 88 18.22 -1.72 -0.56
C SER A 88 18.50 -1.75 0.94
N SER A 89 19.19 -2.77 1.40
CA SER A 89 19.67 -2.88 2.78
C SER A 89 20.68 -1.79 3.14
N ILE A 90 21.46 -1.31 2.16
CA ILE A 90 22.45 -0.24 2.34
C ILE A 90 21.78 1.10 2.67
N LEU A 91 20.69 1.42 1.97
CA LEU A 91 19.97 2.70 2.14
C LEU A 91 18.81 2.61 3.16
N GLY A 92 18.53 1.41 3.68
CA GLY A 92 17.35 1.16 4.52
C GLY A 92 16.03 1.25 3.75
N MET A 93 16.05 1.02 2.43
CA MET A 93 14.86 0.96 1.57
C MET A 93 14.23 -0.43 1.69
N THR A 94 13.06 -0.51 2.32
CA THR A 94 12.42 -1.76 2.72
C THR A 94 11.38 -2.29 1.74
N GLY A 95 11.16 -1.61 0.61
CA GLY A 95 10.14 -2.00 -0.38
C GLY A 95 8.70 -1.74 0.09
N LEU A 96 7.80 -2.70 -0.06
CA LEU A 96 6.36 -2.60 0.22
C LEU A 96 5.95 -3.71 1.19
N LYS A 97 5.34 -3.31 2.31
CA LYS A 97 4.62 -4.19 3.22
C LYS A 97 3.15 -3.76 3.22
N LEU A 98 2.28 -4.55 2.61
CA LEU A 98 0.83 -4.32 2.56
C LEU A 98 0.13 -5.34 3.46
N ILE A 99 -0.56 -4.86 4.48
CA ILE A 99 -1.11 -5.70 5.54
C ILE A 99 -2.58 -5.33 5.80
N ILE A 100 -3.47 -6.28 5.59
CA ILE A 100 -4.87 -6.26 6.03
C ILE A 100 -5.03 -7.27 7.17
N GLY A 101 -5.48 -6.81 8.34
CA GLY A 101 -5.63 -7.65 9.52
C GLY A 101 -4.36 -7.73 10.37
N GLN A 102 -3.77 -8.91 10.52
CA GLN A 102 -2.71 -9.14 11.50
C GLN A 102 -1.31 -8.68 11.06
N LEU A 103 -0.64 -7.90 11.90
CA LEU A 103 0.79 -7.61 11.73
C LEU A 103 1.66 -8.86 12.00
N PRO A 104 2.75 -9.04 11.24
CA PRO A 104 3.80 -9.98 11.59
C PRO A 104 4.35 -9.73 12.99
N GLY A 105 4.68 -10.80 13.72
CA GLY A 105 5.38 -10.72 15.00
C GLY A 105 4.53 -10.31 16.20
N LEU A 106 3.21 -10.14 16.04
CA LEU A 106 2.30 -10.09 17.20
C LEU A 106 2.29 -11.47 17.86
N GLY A 107 2.59 -11.52 19.16
CA GLY A 107 2.75 -12.76 19.94
C GLY A 107 1.51 -13.66 19.95
N ALA A 108 1.68 -14.89 20.46
CA ALA A 108 0.62 -15.88 20.55
C ALA A 108 -0.64 -15.32 21.27
N GLY A 109 -1.82 -15.57 20.69
CA GLY A 109 -3.11 -15.18 21.27
C GLY A 109 -3.69 -13.85 20.76
N VAL A 110 -2.91 -13.00 20.09
CA VAL A 110 -3.43 -11.80 19.43
C VAL A 110 -3.74 -12.14 17.98
N SER A 111 -5.00 -12.41 17.66
CA SER A 111 -5.46 -12.57 16.27
C SER A 111 -6.29 -11.37 15.86
N ARG A 112 -5.87 -10.67 14.81
CA ARG A 112 -6.64 -9.56 14.23
C ARG A 112 -7.01 -9.90 12.80
N VAL A 113 -8.28 -9.71 12.48
CA VAL A 113 -8.85 -9.88 11.14
C VAL A 113 -9.49 -8.56 10.75
N ALA A 114 -9.50 -8.26 9.46
CA ALA A 114 -10.26 -7.15 8.91
C ALA A 114 -11.00 -7.64 7.67
N ASN A 115 -12.27 -7.28 7.57
CA ASN A 115 -13.18 -7.77 6.54
C ASN A 115 -13.64 -6.63 5.64
N ASN A 116 -14.03 -6.97 4.41
CA ASN A 116 -14.54 -6.02 3.41
C ASN A 116 -13.59 -4.83 3.15
N CYS A 117 -12.30 -5.00 3.40
CA CYS A 117 -11.31 -3.95 3.18
C CYS A 117 -10.95 -3.86 1.70
N ARG A 118 -10.54 -2.67 1.26
CA ARG A 118 -10.09 -2.46 -0.11
C ARG A 118 -8.79 -1.68 -0.20
N VAL A 119 -7.81 -2.20 -0.94
CA VAL A 119 -6.59 -1.47 -1.29
C VAL A 119 -6.49 -1.36 -2.80
N ASP A 120 -6.31 -0.14 -3.29
CA ASP A 120 -6.07 0.13 -4.72
C ASP A 120 -4.77 0.93 -4.88
N ILE A 121 -3.77 0.36 -5.53
CA ILE A 121 -2.54 1.04 -5.94
C ILE A 121 -2.57 1.18 -7.45
N GLY A 122 -2.42 2.41 -7.96
CA GLY A 122 -2.46 2.72 -9.39
C GLY A 122 -1.23 2.26 -10.17
N ASP A 123 -1.12 2.76 -11.40
CA ASP A 123 -0.03 2.42 -12.31
C ASP A 123 1.20 3.32 -12.15
N ARG A 124 2.38 2.79 -12.49
CA ARG A 124 3.69 3.47 -12.41
C ARG A 124 4.00 4.06 -11.03
N VAL A 125 3.54 3.42 -9.96
CA VAL A 125 3.83 3.89 -8.59
C VAL A 125 5.23 3.41 -8.18
N VAL A 126 6.10 4.34 -7.77
CA VAL A 126 7.43 4.02 -7.24
C VAL A 126 7.33 3.84 -5.73
N ILE A 127 7.82 2.71 -5.22
CA ILE A 127 7.77 2.37 -3.79
C ILE A 127 9.18 1.99 -3.31
N ASN A 128 9.72 2.79 -2.39
CA ASN A 128 11.06 2.61 -1.85
C ASN A 128 11.07 1.98 -0.44
N GLY A 129 10.06 2.23 0.39
CA GLY A 129 10.00 1.71 1.76
C GLY A 129 8.73 2.13 2.48
N VAL A 130 7.63 1.41 2.23
CA VAL A 130 6.27 1.72 2.67
C VAL A 130 5.70 0.58 3.52
N THR A 131 5.15 0.92 4.68
CA THR A 131 4.25 0.04 5.43
C THR A 131 2.82 0.57 5.29
N LEU A 132 1.96 -0.18 4.63
CA LEU A 132 0.54 0.12 4.42
C LEU A 132 -0.30 -0.84 5.25
N TYR A 133 -1.16 -0.29 6.11
CA TYR A 133 -1.83 -1.07 7.14
C TYR A 133 -3.32 -0.74 7.31
N LEU A 134 -4.17 -1.78 7.29
CA LEU A 134 -5.61 -1.72 7.54
C LEU A 134 -6.02 -2.78 8.58
N GLN A 135 -6.84 -2.39 9.55
CA GLN A 135 -7.40 -3.31 10.56
C GLN A 135 -8.88 -3.13 10.86
N GLU A 136 -9.48 -2.04 10.41
CA GLU A 136 -10.91 -1.81 10.61
C GLU A 136 -11.69 -2.44 9.46
N ASN A 137 -12.82 -3.08 9.77
CA ASN A 137 -13.73 -3.56 8.74
C ASN A 137 -14.20 -2.39 7.85
N ASP A 138 -14.50 -2.71 6.59
CA ASP A 138 -15.05 -1.76 5.61
C ASP A 138 -14.13 -0.55 5.34
N SER A 139 -12.83 -0.67 5.68
CA SER A 139 -11.84 0.38 5.46
C SER A 139 -11.17 0.29 4.09
N ARG A 140 -10.72 1.44 3.56
CA ARG A 140 -10.09 1.50 2.23
C ARG A 140 -8.83 2.35 2.18
N VAL A 141 -7.86 1.96 1.36
CA VAL A 141 -6.68 2.78 1.06
C VAL A 141 -6.49 2.84 -0.45
N SER A 142 -6.31 4.04 -1.00
CA SER A 142 -6.00 4.23 -2.42
C SER A 142 -4.75 5.08 -2.63
N ILE A 143 -3.94 4.72 -3.62
CA ILE A 143 -2.76 5.44 -4.08
C ILE A 143 -2.87 5.62 -5.59
N GLY A 144 -3.00 6.85 -6.06
CA GLY A 144 -3.19 7.17 -7.46
C GLY A 144 -1.94 6.96 -8.32
N ASP A 145 -2.18 6.83 -9.62
CA ASP A 145 -1.17 6.61 -10.66
C ASP A 145 -0.01 7.59 -10.58
N ASP A 146 1.17 7.13 -10.98
CA ASP A 146 2.41 7.90 -11.08
C ASP A 146 2.83 8.60 -9.77
N SER A 147 2.38 8.07 -8.63
CA SER A 147 2.85 8.54 -7.33
C SER A 147 4.27 8.04 -7.03
N GLN A 148 4.96 8.75 -6.14
CA GLN A 148 6.27 8.36 -5.61
C GLN A 148 6.24 8.32 -4.10
N LEU A 149 6.48 7.15 -3.53
CA LEU A 149 6.63 6.97 -2.11
C LEU A 149 8.10 6.70 -1.82
N SER A 150 8.70 7.59 -1.04
CA SER A 150 10.06 7.43 -0.54
C SER A 150 10.15 6.25 0.45
N TRP A 151 11.18 6.19 1.28
CA TRP A 151 11.32 5.15 2.31
C TRP A 151 11.06 5.67 3.72
N GLY A 152 10.72 4.76 4.63
CA GLY A 152 10.29 5.10 5.99
C GLY A 152 8.85 5.61 6.07
N VAL A 153 8.05 5.42 5.02
CA VAL A 153 6.67 5.91 4.93
C VAL A 153 5.72 4.92 5.60
N ASP A 154 4.86 5.41 6.49
CA ASP A 154 3.79 4.61 7.09
C ASP A 154 2.42 5.18 6.70
N ILE A 155 1.54 4.30 6.21
CA ILE A 155 0.16 4.61 5.84
C ILE A 155 -0.74 3.74 6.71
N TRP A 156 -1.36 4.32 7.72
CA TRP A 156 -2.11 3.59 8.75
C TRP A 156 -3.59 3.99 8.72
N CYS A 157 -4.43 3.11 8.18
CA CYS A 157 -5.88 3.27 8.19
C CYS A 157 -6.51 2.58 9.41
N THR A 158 -5.96 2.85 10.59
CA THR A 158 -6.43 2.38 11.90
C THR A 158 -5.62 3.10 13.00
N ASP A 159 -6.16 3.16 14.21
CA ASP A 159 -5.38 3.48 15.42
C ASP A 159 -4.94 2.22 16.18
N ALA A 160 -5.33 1.03 15.70
CA ALA A 160 -5.19 -0.28 16.32
C ALA A 160 -5.92 -0.46 17.67
N HIS A 161 -6.24 0.60 18.41
CA HIS A 161 -6.92 0.52 19.70
C HIS A 161 -8.07 1.50 19.77
N THR A 162 -9.13 1.11 20.49
CA THR A 162 -10.32 1.93 20.69
C THR A 162 -10.00 3.11 21.59
N ILE A 163 -10.38 4.31 21.15
CA ILE A 163 -10.46 5.52 21.98
C ILE A 163 -11.93 5.78 22.20
N THR A 164 -12.33 6.02 23.45
CA THR A 164 -13.71 6.32 23.81
C THR A 164 -13.87 7.75 24.31
N ASP A 165 -15.09 8.27 24.28
CA ASP A 165 -15.49 9.39 25.13
C ASP A 165 -15.58 8.97 26.62
N LEU A 166 -16.01 9.89 27.49
CA LEU A 166 -16.12 9.64 28.92
C LEU A 166 -17.28 8.69 29.26
N GLU A 167 -18.26 8.58 28.37
CA GLU A 167 -19.42 7.69 28.45
C GLU A 167 -19.10 6.27 27.94
N GLY A 168 -17.93 6.06 27.33
CA GLY A 168 -17.45 4.78 26.84
C GLY A 168 -17.80 4.48 25.38
N ALA A 169 -18.36 5.44 24.63
CA ALA A 169 -18.64 5.27 23.21
C ALA A 169 -17.34 5.45 22.39
N PRO A 170 -17.04 4.56 21.42
CA PRO A 170 -15.87 4.68 20.56
C PRO A 170 -15.94 5.91 19.65
N ILE A 171 -14.83 6.64 19.50
CA ILE A 171 -14.77 7.92 18.76
C ILE A 171 -13.72 7.97 17.65
N ASN A 172 -12.91 6.92 17.45
CA ASN A 172 -11.73 6.96 16.58
C ASN A 172 -11.79 6.04 15.35
N PHE A 173 -12.98 5.85 14.78
CA PHE A 173 -13.21 5.03 13.59
C PHE A 173 -12.31 5.41 12.40
N ALA A 174 -11.78 4.40 11.70
CA ALA A 174 -11.06 4.55 10.44
C ALA A 174 -11.89 4.06 9.27
N LYS A 175 -11.97 4.86 8.20
CA LYS A 175 -12.76 4.53 7.01
C LYS A 175 -11.93 4.54 5.74
N TYR A 176 -11.07 5.54 5.55
CA TYR A 176 -10.34 5.65 4.29
C TYR A 176 -8.99 6.35 4.43
N ILE A 177 -8.10 6.10 3.46
CA ILE A 177 -7.01 6.99 3.07
C ILE A 177 -7.02 7.11 1.54
N GLU A 178 -6.97 8.35 1.04
CA GLU A 178 -6.96 8.65 -0.39
C GLU A 178 -5.72 9.48 -0.73
N ILE A 179 -4.76 8.86 -1.43
CA ILE A 179 -3.61 9.56 -2.01
C ILE A 179 -3.90 9.70 -3.51
N GLY A 180 -4.00 10.94 -3.97
CA GLY A 180 -4.29 11.28 -5.37
C GLY A 180 -3.21 10.84 -6.35
N LYS A 181 -3.40 11.21 -7.61
CA LYS A 181 -2.47 10.92 -8.70
C LYS A 181 -1.24 11.82 -8.62
N HIS A 182 -0.10 11.27 -9.02
CA HIS A 182 1.16 11.97 -9.08
C HIS A 182 1.48 12.68 -7.75
N VAL A 183 1.29 11.99 -6.62
CA VAL A 183 1.66 12.53 -5.30
C VAL A 183 3.06 12.05 -4.93
N TRP A 184 3.89 12.95 -4.39
CA TRP A 184 5.19 12.59 -3.83
C TRP A 184 5.14 12.58 -2.30
N ILE A 185 5.27 11.39 -1.70
CA ILE A 185 5.42 11.22 -0.26
C ILE A 185 6.90 11.16 0.11
N GLY A 186 7.36 12.19 0.84
CA GLY A 186 8.73 12.34 1.31
C GLY A 186 9.15 11.26 2.31
N LYS A 187 10.48 11.15 2.52
CA LYS A 187 11.07 10.18 3.45
C LYS A 187 10.48 10.34 4.86
N ASP A 188 10.32 9.24 5.57
CA ASP A 188 9.83 9.16 6.96
C ASP A 188 8.43 9.74 7.23
N ALA A 189 7.66 10.13 6.21
CA ALA A 189 6.33 10.72 6.40
C ALA A 189 5.31 9.68 6.93
N LYS A 190 4.30 10.17 7.66
CA LYS A 190 3.23 9.37 8.27
C LYS A 190 1.88 9.86 7.78
N ILE A 191 1.06 8.95 7.26
CA ILE A 191 -0.29 9.22 6.77
C ILE A 191 -1.28 8.48 7.67
N GLY A 192 -2.07 9.24 8.44
CA GLY A 192 -3.08 8.68 9.33
C GLY A 192 -4.40 8.35 8.62
N LYS A 193 -5.30 7.70 9.35
CA LYS A 193 -6.67 7.41 8.90
C LYS A 193 -7.45 8.66 8.54
N ASN A 194 -8.47 8.49 7.70
CA ASN A 194 -9.42 9.53 7.26
C ASN A 194 -8.71 10.73 6.63
N VAL A 195 -7.60 10.47 5.92
CA VAL A 195 -6.81 11.47 5.21
C VAL A 195 -7.10 11.39 3.72
N LYS A 196 -7.14 12.57 3.10
CA LYS A 196 -7.12 12.74 1.66
C LYS A 196 -6.01 13.69 1.27
N ILE A 197 -5.21 13.35 0.27
CA ILE A 197 -4.16 14.19 -0.31
C ILE A 197 -4.47 14.31 -1.80
N SER A 198 -4.74 15.53 -2.26
CA SER A 198 -5.10 15.77 -3.66
C SER A 198 -3.91 15.64 -4.61
N ASP A 199 -4.24 15.46 -5.89
CA ASP A 199 -3.31 15.22 -6.98
C ASP A 199 -2.14 16.22 -7.01
N ASN A 200 -1.00 15.75 -7.53
CA ASN A 200 0.19 16.56 -7.76
C ASN A 200 0.68 17.33 -6.53
N SER A 201 0.47 16.76 -5.35
CA SER A 201 0.92 17.32 -4.08
C SER A 201 2.18 16.63 -3.57
N ILE A 202 2.92 17.32 -2.72
CA ILE A 202 4.13 16.81 -2.09
C ILE A 202 3.91 16.77 -0.57
N VAL A 203 4.16 15.64 0.07
CA VAL A 203 4.30 15.55 1.52
C VAL A 203 5.78 15.63 1.87
N GLY A 204 6.19 16.68 2.57
CA GLY A 204 7.57 16.92 2.96
C GLY A 204 8.11 15.83 3.91
N TRP A 205 9.43 15.69 3.96
CA TRP A 205 10.13 14.73 4.82
C TRP A 205 9.63 14.84 6.27
N GLY A 206 9.25 13.70 6.84
CA GLY A 206 9.00 13.56 8.29
C GLY A 206 7.67 14.18 8.72
N SER A 207 6.84 14.58 7.76
CA SER A 207 5.54 15.17 8.04
C SER A 207 4.55 14.12 8.54
N VAL A 208 3.61 14.55 9.38
CA VAL A 208 2.50 13.71 9.86
C VAL A 208 1.19 14.32 9.37
N VAL A 209 0.54 13.65 8.43
CA VAL A 209 -0.71 14.08 7.81
C VAL A 209 -1.88 13.43 8.56
N THR A 210 -2.73 14.25 9.17
CA THR A 210 -3.81 13.79 10.07
C THR A 210 -5.21 14.29 9.67
N LYS A 211 -5.32 14.98 8.53
CA LYS A 211 -6.58 15.50 8.00
C LYS A 211 -6.56 15.56 6.48
N GLU A 212 -7.70 15.84 5.89
CA GLU A 212 -7.83 16.05 4.45
C GLU A 212 -7.18 17.34 3.95
N PHE A 213 -6.62 17.26 2.74
CA PHE A 213 -6.09 18.34 1.93
C PHE A 213 -6.67 18.22 0.52
N ASN A 214 -7.77 18.93 0.28
CA ASN A 214 -8.55 18.90 -0.95
C ASN A 214 -8.01 19.82 -2.07
N GLU A 215 -6.93 20.56 -1.80
CA GLU A 215 -6.27 21.45 -2.76
C GLU A 215 -5.12 20.69 -3.45
N PRO A 216 -5.10 20.55 -4.79
CA PRO A 216 -3.98 19.94 -5.52
C PRO A 216 -2.80 20.92 -5.67
N ASN A 217 -1.67 20.44 -6.18
CA ASN A 217 -0.50 21.29 -6.48
C ASN A 217 0.07 22.02 -5.24
N VAL A 218 0.04 21.37 -4.08
CA VAL A 218 0.53 21.94 -2.81
C VAL A 218 1.68 21.15 -2.21
N ILE A 219 2.48 21.81 -1.37
CA ILE A 219 3.41 21.15 -0.46
C ILE A 219 2.79 21.14 0.93
N LEU A 220 2.66 19.94 1.49
CA LEU A 220 2.26 19.68 2.86
C LEU A 220 3.50 19.42 3.70
N ALA A 221 3.70 20.15 4.79
CA ALA A 221 4.84 19.91 5.69
C ALA A 221 4.49 20.15 7.17
N GLY A 222 5.19 19.45 8.06
CA GLY A 222 5.12 19.64 9.51
C GLY A 222 4.37 18.54 10.27
N ILE A 223 4.28 18.72 11.59
CA ILE A 223 3.61 17.81 12.53
C ILE A 223 2.70 18.64 13.46
N PRO A 224 1.37 18.64 13.26
CA PRO A 224 0.66 18.11 12.10
C PRO A 224 0.96 18.91 10.83
N ALA A 225 0.86 18.25 9.67
CA ALA A 225 1.14 18.86 8.38
C ALA A 225 0.19 20.03 8.07
N LYS A 226 0.72 21.03 7.36
CA LYS A 226 -0.03 22.18 6.83
C LYS A 226 0.42 22.47 5.40
N ILE A 227 -0.41 23.16 4.63
CA ILE A 227 0.01 23.69 3.33
C ILE A 227 1.06 24.77 3.57
N VAL A 228 2.29 24.55 3.08
CA VAL A 228 3.41 25.50 3.18
C VAL A 228 3.73 26.18 1.85
N ARG A 229 3.25 25.61 0.73
CA ARG A 229 3.41 26.18 -0.60
C ARG A 229 2.26 25.73 -1.50
N ARG A 230 1.82 26.62 -2.39
CA ARG A 230 0.81 26.38 -3.42
C ARG A 230 1.41 26.60 -4.81
N GLY A 231 0.72 26.11 -5.84
CA GLY A 231 1.08 26.34 -7.23
C GLY A 231 2.42 25.69 -7.59
N ILE A 232 2.60 24.44 -7.17
CA ILE A 232 3.80 23.65 -7.51
C ILE A 232 3.50 22.56 -8.53
N ASN A 233 4.57 22.04 -9.12
CA ASN A 233 4.65 20.75 -9.79
C ASN A 233 5.92 20.06 -9.30
N TRP A 234 6.03 18.75 -9.51
CA TRP A 234 7.27 18.01 -9.27
C TRP A 234 7.58 17.06 -10.43
N ASP A 235 8.82 16.59 -10.50
CA ASP A 235 9.29 15.65 -11.52
C ASP A 235 10.25 14.65 -10.89
N ARG A 236 10.30 13.42 -11.41
CA ARG A 236 11.18 12.35 -10.92
C ARG A 236 12.63 12.55 -11.34
N ARG A 237 12.87 13.24 -12.46
CA ARG A 237 14.20 13.53 -12.98
C ARG A 237 14.92 14.47 -12.02
N CYS A 238 16.19 14.17 -11.76
CA CYS A 238 17.06 15.16 -11.11
C CYS A 238 17.22 16.40 -12.02
N ILE A 239 17.60 17.52 -11.41
CA ILE A 239 17.68 18.85 -12.06
C ILE A 239 18.43 18.77 -13.39
N ASP A 240 19.60 18.13 -13.43
CA ASP A 240 20.43 18.06 -14.64
C ASP A 240 19.77 17.28 -15.79
N LYS A 241 18.94 16.28 -15.48
CA LYS A 241 18.19 15.52 -16.48
C LYS A 241 16.96 16.29 -16.94
N TYR A 242 16.26 16.93 -16.01
CA TYR A 242 15.06 17.72 -16.32
C TYR A 242 15.38 18.88 -17.27
N LEU A 243 16.49 19.60 -17.02
CA LEU A 243 16.91 20.75 -17.83
C LEU A 243 17.34 20.38 -19.25
N LYS A 244 17.64 19.11 -19.52
CA LYS A 244 18.07 18.63 -20.84
C LYS A 244 16.92 18.19 -21.74
N GLY A 245 15.69 18.05 -21.21
CA GLY A 245 14.56 17.43 -21.90
C GLY A 245 14.56 15.93 -21.73
#